data_AF-A0A6A6N4V6-F1
#
_entry.id   AF-A0A6A6N4V6-F1
#
_cell.length_a   1.000
_cell.length_b   1.000
_cell.length_c   1.000
_cell.angle_alpha   90.00
_cell.angle_beta   90.00
_cell.angle_gamma   90.00
#
_symmetry.space_group_name_H-M   'P 1'
#
loop_
_entity.id
_entity.type
_entity.pdbx_description
1 polymer ?
#
loop_
_entity_poly.entity_id
_entity_poly.type
_entity_poly.pdbx_seq_one_letter_code
_entity_poly.pdbx_strand_id
1 'polypeptide(L)'
;MKNIRLKDLPPFFRTTDTNDAFLNWVLTEVEKASRASALILNTFDSLEHDALRALSAMYPRLHTIGPLQLLVNLIKDNELKHMGSSLWKEQPECLTWLDSKQPNSVLPDLVTGGSAILQPEFASEIMDRGLLTSWCPQEQVLKHPSIGCFLSHMGWNSTLESFCGGVPMICWPFMADNQTNCRYACTEWGIGLELEKVERNEVEKLVKELLEGEKGKEMKKKAMEWKRKAEEATIPGGSSYKNLDNLLEILLGDKNKN
;
A
#
# COMPACT_ATOMS: atom_id res chain seq x y z
N MET A 1 -9.18 -17.41 2.27
CA MET A 1 -8.37 -17.22 1.04
C MET A 1 -8.77 -18.25 -0.01
N LYS A 2 -9.60 -17.88 -0.99
CA LYS A 2 -10.02 -18.79 -2.06
C LYS A 2 -9.04 -18.68 -3.24
N ASN A 3 -8.70 -19.80 -3.89
CA ASN A 3 -7.93 -19.82 -5.14
C ASN A 3 -6.54 -19.15 -5.10
N ILE A 4 -5.86 -19.18 -3.94
CA ILE A 4 -4.43 -18.83 -3.84
C ILE A 4 -3.59 -20.00 -4.40
N ARG A 5 -2.60 -19.68 -5.23
CA ARG A 5 -1.62 -20.63 -5.76
C ARG A 5 -0.29 -20.46 -5.02
N LEU A 6 0.59 -21.45 -5.14
CA LEU A 6 1.93 -21.39 -4.54
C LEU A 6 2.74 -20.16 -5.01
N LYS A 7 2.56 -19.69 -6.25
CA LYS A 7 3.22 -18.49 -6.76
C LYS A 7 2.74 -17.18 -6.11
N ASP A 8 1.53 -17.20 -5.55
CA ASP A 8 0.91 -16.05 -4.90
C ASP A 8 1.31 -15.98 -3.40
N LEU A 9 1.97 -17.01 -2.87
CA LEU A 9 2.56 -17.01 -1.53
C LEU A 9 3.94 -16.34 -1.53
N PRO A 10 4.36 -15.79 -0.37
CA PRO A 10 5.68 -15.21 -0.24
C PRO A 10 6.80 -16.15 -0.70
N PRO A 11 7.83 -15.64 -1.42
CA PRO A 11 8.89 -16.46 -2.02
C PRO A 11 9.60 -17.39 -1.04
N PHE A 12 9.70 -17.01 0.23
CA PHE A 12 10.34 -17.81 1.27
C PHE A 12 9.60 -19.11 1.62
N PHE A 13 8.34 -19.28 1.23
CA PHE A 13 7.66 -20.58 1.30
C PHE A 13 8.05 -21.53 0.14
N ARG A 14 8.75 -21.02 -0.88
CA ARG A 14 9.14 -21.75 -2.09
C ARG A 14 10.59 -22.21 -2.04
N THR A 15 11.04 -22.64 -0.85
CA THR A 15 12.36 -23.24 -0.63
C THR A 15 12.23 -24.76 -0.48
N THR A 16 13.25 -25.50 -0.92
CA THR A 16 13.39 -26.94 -0.64
C THR A 16 14.41 -27.21 0.47
N ASP A 17 15.07 -26.16 0.97
CA ASP A 17 16.00 -26.27 2.09
C ASP A 17 15.22 -26.29 3.41
N THR A 18 15.26 -27.43 4.09
CA THR A 18 14.66 -27.62 5.41
C THR A 18 15.31 -26.76 6.50
N ASN A 19 16.52 -26.24 6.25
CA ASN A 19 17.26 -25.38 7.17
C ASN A 19 17.29 -23.91 6.70
N ASP A 20 16.40 -23.53 5.76
CA ASP A 20 16.31 -22.16 5.28
C ASP A 20 16.14 -21.17 6.46
N ALA A 21 17.13 -20.30 6.63
CA ALA A 21 17.21 -19.42 7.79
C ALA A 21 16.04 -18.43 7.86
N PHE A 22 15.57 -17.96 6.70
CA PHE A 22 14.49 -16.98 6.64
C PHE A 22 13.14 -17.64 6.94
N LEU A 23 12.87 -18.82 6.37
CA LEU A 23 11.66 -19.58 6.68
C LEU A 23 11.60 -19.96 8.17
N ASN A 24 12.71 -20.46 8.73
CA ASN A 24 12.79 -20.79 10.16
C ASN A 24 12.58 -19.57 11.06
N TRP A 25 13.10 -18.41 10.67
CA TRP A 25 12.84 -17.15 11.36
C TRP A 25 11.35 -16.77 11.29
N VAL A 26 10.71 -16.83 10.12
CA VAL A 26 9.27 -16.55 9.96
C VAL A 26 8.43 -17.49 10.84
N LEU A 27 8.71 -18.79 10.84
CA LEU A 27 8.00 -19.75 11.68
C LEU A 27 8.13 -19.42 13.18
N THR A 28 9.33 -19.01 13.61
CA THR A 28 9.59 -18.55 14.97
C THR A 28 8.78 -17.31 15.32
N GLU A 29 8.70 -16.33 14.41
CA GLU A 29 7.91 -15.11 14.63
C GLU A 29 6.41 -15.39 14.67
N VAL A 30 5.90 -16.31 13.84
CA VAL A 30 4.50 -16.76 13.90
C VAL A 30 4.18 -17.43 15.24
N GLU A 31 5.09 -18.29 15.75
CA GLU A 31 4.94 -18.90 17.07
C GLU A 31 4.94 -17.84 18.18
N LYS A 32 5.85 -16.87 18.15
CA LYS A 32 5.87 -15.76 19.10
C LYS A 32 4.59 -14.93 19.04
N ALA A 33 4.11 -14.60 17.84
CA ALA A 33 2.88 -13.86 17.64
C ALA A 33 1.67 -14.58 18.24
N SER A 34 1.64 -15.93 18.22
CA SER A 34 0.56 -16.72 18.85
C SER A 34 0.50 -16.58 20.37
N ARG A 35 1.60 -16.15 21.00
CA ARG A 35 1.71 -15.90 22.44
C ARG A 35 1.59 -14.42 22.80
N ALA A 36 1.48 -13.52 21.81
CA ALA A 36 1.41 -12.10 22.04
C ALA A 36 0.12 -11.70 22.76
N SER A 37 0.19 -10.65 23.57
CA SER A 37 -0.98 -10.10 24.25
C SER A 37 -1.98 -9.47 23.29
N ALA A 38 -1.52 -8.97 22.16
CA ALA A 38 -2.37 -8.44 21.11
C ALA A 38 -1.62 -8.50 19.77
N LEU A 39 -2.37 -8.62 18.68
CA LEU A 39 -1.87 -8.44 17.33
C LEU A 39 -2.47 -7.17 16.76
N ILE A 40 -1.62 -6.22 16.37
CA ILE A 40 -2.03 -4.93 15.82
C ILE A 40 -1.71 -4.91 14.34
N LEU A 41 -2.73 -4.71 13.50
CA LEU A 41 -2.59 -4.72 12.05
C LEU A 41 -2.97 -3.37 11.47
N ASN A 42 -2.09 -2.81 10.62
CA ASN A 42 -2.41 -1.66 9.80
C ASN A 42 -3.25 -2.11 8.60
N THR A 43 -4.54 -2.35 8.83
CA THR A 43 -5.56 -2.70 7.83
C THR A 43 -6.94 -2.34 8.39
N PHE A 44 -8.01 -2.56 7.63
CA PHE A 44 -9.38 -2.32 8.08
C PHE A 44 -10.30 -3.48 7.69
N ASP A 45 -11.33 -3.73 8.52
CA ASP A 45 -12.13 -4.96 8.47
C ASP A 45 -12.70 -5.28 7.09
N SER A 46 -13.20 -4.27 6.38
CA SER A 46 -13.81 -4.49 5.06
C SER A 46 -12.80 -4.83 3.95
N LEU A 47 -11.51 -4.53 4.12
CA LEU A 47 -10.48 -4.80 3.12
C LEU A 47 -10.10 -6.28 3.06
N GLU A 48 -10.04 -6.92 4.23
CA GLU A 48 -9.48 -8.26 4.42
C GLU A 48 -10.41 -9.19 5.22
N HIS A 49 -11.71 -8.95 5.14
CA HIS A 49 -12.75 -9.60 5.95
C HIS A 49 -12.58 -11.11 6.17
N ASP A 50 -12.37 -11.87 5.09
CA ASP A 50 -12.20 -13.33 5.17
C ASP A 50 -10.87 -13.74 5.83
N ALA A 51 -9.79 -13.00 5.59
CA ALA A 51 -8.49 -13.27 6.20
C ALA A 51 -8.50 -12.89 7.69
N LEU A 52 -9.05 -11.73 8.03
CA LEU A 52 -9.22 -11.26 9.40
C LEU A 52 -10.11 -12.18 10.21
N ARG A 53 -11.19 -12.71 9.62
CA ARG A 53 -12.04 -13.72 10.28
C ARG A 53 -11.24 -14.97 10.63
N ALA A 54 -10.42 -15.48 9.70
CA ALA A 54 -9.57 -16.65 9.96
C ALA A 54 -8.51 -16.35 11.04
N LEU A 55 -7.87 -15.18 10.97
CA LEU A 55 -6.89 -14.75 11.97
C LEU A 55 -7.52 -14.56 13.35
N SER A 56 -8.73 -14.02 13.46
CA SER A 56 -9.41 -13.80 14.74
C SER A 56 -9.68 -15.10 15.51
N ALA A 57 -9.81 -16.24 14.81
CA ALA A 57 -9.94 -17.55 15.43
C ALA A 57 -8.62 -18.05 16.05
N MET A 58 -7.48 -17.56 15.56
CA MET A 58 -6.14 -17.90 16.04
C MET A 58 -5.59 -16.88 17.04
N TYR A 59 -5.99 -15.60 16.88
CA TYR A 59 -5.52 -14.45 17.64
C TYR A 59 -6.73 -13.70 18.22
N PRO A 60 -7.22 -14.08 19.41
CA PRO A 60 -8.44 -13.51 19.99
C PRO A 60 -8.38 -11.99 20.26
N ARG A 61 -7.17 -11.43 20.37
CA ARG A 61 -6.91 -10.01 20.62
C ARG A 61 -6.27 -9.36 19.39
N LEU A 62 -6.95 -9.49 18.25
CA LEU A 62 -6.55 -8.87 16.99
C LEU A 62 -7.23 -7.50 16.86
N HIS A 63 -6.43 -6.46 16.60
CA HIS A 63 -6.89 -5.09 16.42
C HIS A 63 -6.47 -4.57 15.06
N THR A 64 -7.44 -4.29 14.19
CA THR A 64 -7.24 -3.60 12.91
C THR A 64 -7.33 -2.10 13.14
N ILE A 65 -6.21 -1.39 13.01
CA ILE A 65 -6.11 0.05 13.29
C ILE A 65 -5.64 0.84 12.07
N GLY A 66 -5.96 0.37 10.86
CA GLY A 66 -5.55 1.01 9.63
C GLY A 66 -6.71 1.66 8.86
N PRO A 67 -6.42 2.39 7.77
CA PRO A 67 -5.08 2.79 7.37
C PRO A 67 -4.52 3.89 8.28
N LEU A 68 -3.33 3.69 8.84
CA LEU A 68 -2.71 4.61 9.81
C LEU A 68 -2.56 6.03 9.26
N GLN A 69 -2.27 6.17 7.96
CA GLN A 69 -2.13 7.46 7.28
C GLN A 69 -3.40 8.32 7.33
N LEU A 70 -4.58 7.71 7.43
CA LEU A 70 -5.83 8.46 7.60
C LEU A 70 -6.08 8.79 9.07
N LEU A 71 -5.81 7.85 9.97
CA LEU A 71 -5.99 8.07 11.42
C LEU A 71 -5.08 9.17 11.97
N VAL A 72 -3.83 9.25 11.51
CA VAL A 72 -2.88 10.29 11.96
C VAL A 72 -3.41 11.70 11.66
N ASN A 73 -4.15 11.89 10.55
CA ASN A 73 -4.75 13.18 10.21
C ASN A 73 -5.85 13.63 11.19
N LEU A 74 -6.36 12.74 12.04
CA LEU A 74 -7.35 13.06 13.07
C LEU A 74 -6.71 13.56 14.38
N ILE A 75 -5.40 13.37 14.55
CA ILE A 75 -4.68 13.80 15.74
C ILE A 75 -4.48 15.33 15.66
N LYS A 76 -5.17 16.06 16.53
CA LYS A 76 -5.12 17.54 16.61
C LYS A 76 -3.94 18.06 17.44
N ASP A 77 -2.80 17.37 17.36
CA ASP A 77 -1.58 17.80 18.05
C ASP A 77 -0.65 18.47 17.03
N ASN A 78 -0.42 19.78 17.20
CA ASN A 78 0.45 20.54 16.31
C ASN A 78 1.92 20.16 16.48
N GLU A 79 2.34 19.64 17.63
CA GLU A 79 3.73 19.22 17.86
C GLU A 79 4.08 17.98 17.04
N LEU A 80 3.10 17.10 16.79
CA LEU A 80 3.29 15.87 16.02
C LEU A 80 3.30 16.09 14.50
N LYS A 81 2.94 17.30 14.01
CA LYS A 81 2.99 17.62 12.57
C LYS A 81 4.40 17.59 11.99
N HIS A 82 5.42 17.68 12.85
CA HIS A 82 6.83 17.57 12.44
C HIS A 82 7.32 16.12 12.36
N MET A 83 6.57 15.15 12.90
CA MET A 83 6.86 13.72 12.75
C MET A 83 6.29 13.25 11.41
N GLY A 84 7.04 13.48 10.33
CA GLY A 84 6.70 12.92 9.02
C GLY A 84 6.78 11.38 9.03
N SER A 85 6.03 10.74 8.14
CA SER A 85 6.11 9.29 7.89
C SER A 85 7.32 8.89 7.03
N SER A 86 7.96 9.87 6.39
CA SER A 86 9.10 9.67 5.49
C SER A 86 10.42 9.53 6.26
N LEU A 87 11.18 8.48 5.94
CA LEU A 87 12.54 8.29 6.45
C LEU A 87 13.60 9.10 5.67
N TRP A 88 13.21 9.69 4.53
CA TRP A 88 14.09 10.42 3.63
C TRP A 88 13.58 11.84 3.42
N LYS A 89 14.48 12.74 3.01
CA LYS A 89 14.12 14.12 2.70
C LYS A 89 13.29 14.16 1.41
N GLU A 90 12.04 14.56 1.55
CA GLU A 90 11.10 14.72 0.43
C GLU A 90 11.38 15.99 -0.38
N GLN A 91 11.17 15.89 -1.70
CA GLN A 91 11.21 17.00 -2.65
C GLN A 91 9.78 17.37 -3.07
N PRO A 92 9.19 18.43 -2.49
CA PRO A 92 7.79 18.79 -2.73
C PRO A 92 7.56 19.42 -4.11
N GLU A 93 8.61 19.77 -4.86
CA GLU A 93 8.53 20.40 -6.18
C GLU A 93 7.77 19.55 -7.20
N CYS A 94 7.69 18.22 -6.98
CA CYS A 94 6.87 17.35 -7.80
C CYS A 94 5.38 17.68 -7.72
N LEU A 95 4.89 18.21 -6.59
CA LEU A 95 3.49 18.61 -6.43
C LEU A 95 3.17 19.80 -7.35
N THR A 96 4.04 20.81 -7.39
CA THR A 96 3.90 21.95 -8.31
C THR A 96 3.92 21.50 -9.77
N TRP A 97 4.75 20.51 -10.11
CA TRP A 97 4.74 19.95 -11.47
C TRP A 97 3.42 19.22 -11.77
N LEU A 98 2.86 18.50 -10.80
CA LEU A 98 1.58 17.79 -10.92
C LEU A 98 0.39 18.74 -11.08
N ASP A 99 0.41 19.92 -10.47
CA ASP A 99 -0.63 20.96 -10.61
C ASP A 99 -0.83 21.38 -12.07
N SER A 100 0.22 21.30 -12.89
CA SER A 100 0.18 21.65 -14.32
C SER A 100 -0.42 20.56 -15.22
N LYS A 101 -0.78 19.39 -14.67
CA LYS A 101 -1.18 18.21 -15.44
C LYS A 101 -2.69 18.00 -15.41
N GLN A 102 -3.19 17.35 -16.45
CA GLN A 102 -4.61 17.02 -16.53
C GLN A 102 -4.99 15.97 -15.47
N PRO A 103 -6.24 15.97 -14.98
CA PRO A 103 -6.72 14.94 -14.08
C PRO A 103 -6.54 13.53 -14.66
N ASN A 104 -6.12 12.58 -13.83
CA ASN A 104 -5.88 11.19 -14.21
C ASN A 104 -4.95 10.98 -15.42
N SER A 105 -3.94 11.82 -15.63
CA SER A 105 -3.02 11.73 -16.77
C SER A 105 -1.58 11.30 -16.41
N VAL A 106 -1.26 11.17 -15.13
CA VAL A 106 0.10 10.91 -14.64
C VAL A 106 0.19 9.54 -14.00
N LEU A 107 1.28 8.84 -14.29
CA LEU A 107 1.72 7.62 -13.61
C LEU A 107 3.00 7.95 -12.82
N PRO A 108 2.98 7.85 -11.48
CA PRO A 108 4.19 7.79 -10.67
C PRO A 108 4.74 6.36 -10.65
N ASP A 109 6.06 6.27 -10.57
CA ASP A 109 6.83 5.03 -10.42
C ASP A 109 7.94 5.24 -9.39
N LEU A 110 8.27 4.19 -8.65
CA LEU A 110 9.40 4.17 -7.74
C LEU A 110 10.60 3.50 -8.41
N VAL A 111 11.51 4.32 -8.94
CA VAL A 111 12.77 3.82 -9.50
C VAL A 111 13.78 3.59 -8.37
N THR A 112 14.00 2.34 -7.98
CA THR A 112 15.09 1.96 -7.07
C THR A 112 16.43 1.98 -7.81
N GLY A 113 17.39 2.81 -7.37
CA GLY A 113 18.75 2.84 -7.95
C GLY A 113 19.42 4.22 -8.07
N GLY A 114 18.73 5.32 -7.74
CA GLY A 114 19.26 6.68 -7.84
C GLY A 114 19.35 7.22 -9.28
N SER A 115 19.59 8.53 -9.43
CA SER A 115 19.63 9.18 -10.76
C SER A 115 20.82 8.76 -11.64
N ALA A 116 21.80 8.05 -11.08
CA ALA A 116 23.06 7.68 -11.73
C ALA A 116 22.92 6.60 -12.83
N ILE A 117 21.72 6.05 -13.04
CA ILE A 117 21.46 4.94 -13.98
C ILE A 117 20.79 5.41 -15.28
N LEU A 118 20.26 6.63 -15.33
CA LEU A 118 19.50 7.09 -16.50
C LEU A 118 20.40 7.74 -17.53
N GLN A 119 20.35 7.23 -18.77
CA GLN A 119 21.13 7.78 -19.88
C GLN A 119 20.67 9.22 -20.21
N PRO A 120 21.60 10.14 -20.52
CA PRO A 120 21.27 11.54 -20.84
C PRO A 120 20.22 11.71 -21.95
N GLU A 121 20.22 10.78 -22.92
CA GLU A 121 19.28 10.74 -24.03
C GLU A 121 17.86 10.49 -23.53
N PHE A 122 17.68 9.59 -22.56
CA PHE A 122 16.38 9.32 -21.95
C PHE A 122 15.87 10.54 -21.18
N ALA A 123 16.74 11.19 -20.40
CA ALA A 123 16.38 12.41 -19.67
C ALA A 123 15.92 13.54 -20.62
N SER A 124 16.59 13.67 -21.77
CA SER A 124 16.21 14.64 -22.80
C SER A 124 14.86 14.30 -23.45
N GLU A 125 14.60 13.01 -23.72
CA GLU A 125 13.35 12.56 -24.35
C GLU A 125 12.11 12.74 -23.45
N ILE A 126 12.27 12.68 -22.13
CA ILE A 126 11.15 12.80 -21.19
C ILE A 126 10.93 14.22 -20.66
N MET A 127 11.80 15.18 -20.95
CA MET A 127 11.85 16.48 -20.28
C MET A 127 10.51 17.25 -20.27
N ASP A 128 9.73 17.17 -21.34
CA ASP A 128 8.44 17.88 -21.46
C ASP A 128 7.26 17.12 -20.82
N ARG A 129 7.45 15.85 -20.47
CA ARG A 129 6.34 14.94 -20.11
C ARG A 129 6.58 14.10 -18.85
N GLY A 130 7.78 14.13 -18.29
CA GLY A 130 8.17 13.38 -17.09
C GLY A 130 8.94 14.26 -16.11
N LEU A 131 8.97 13.81 -14.86
CA LEU A 131 9.78 14.40 -13.80
C LEU A 131 10.50 13.26 -13.07
N LEU A 132 11.80 13.44 -12.86
CA LEU A 132 12.61 12.53 -12.05
C LEU A 132 13.00 13.25 -10.76
N THR A 133 12.65 12.65 -9.62
CA THR A 133 12.98 13.14 -8.28
C THR A 133 13.60 11.99 -7.49
N SER A 134 14.52 12.31 -6.57
CA SER A 134 15.15 11.28 -5.73
C SER A 134 14.20 10.74 -4.67
N TRP A 135 13.26 11.58 -4.19
CA TRP A 135 12.29 11.19 -3.17
C TRP A 135 11.13 12.19 -3.16
N CYS A 136 9.89 11.71 -3.11
CA CYS A 136 8.69 12.55 -3.16
C CYS A 136 7.78 12.30 -1.94
N PRO A 137 6.90 13.27 -1.59
CA PRO A 137 5.83 13.04 -0.64
C PRO A 137 4.77 12.10 -1.23
N GLN A 138 5.05 10.80 -1.27
CA GLN A 138 4.27 9.78 -1.99
C GLN A 138 2.78 9.81 -1.64
N GLU A 139 2.44 9.98 -0.36
CA GLU A 139 1.05 10.08 0.08
C GLU A 139 0.32 11.27 -0.57
N GLN A 140 0.97 12.43 -0.64
CA GLN A 140 0.42 13.63 -1.27
C GLN A 140 0.34 13.47 -2.79
N VAL A 141 1.37 12.88 -3.40
CA VAL A 141 1.39 12.54 -4.83
C VAL A 141 0.20 11.64 -5.17
N LEU A 142 0.00 10.53 -4.46
CA LEU A 142 -1.11 9.60 -4.73
C LEU A 142 -2.49 10.17 -4.46
N LYS A 143 -2.60 11.23 -3.64
CA LYS A 143 -3.86 11.97 -3.44
C LYS A 143 -4.08 13.06 -4.50
N HIS A 144 -3.08 13.39 -5.32
CA HIS A 144 -3.16 14.46 -6.30
C HIS A 144 -4.08 14.08 -7.48
N PRO A 145 -5.01 14.96 -7.92
CA PRO A 145 -6.02 14.64 -8.94
C PRO A 145 -5.44 14.27 -10.31
N SER A 146 -4.22 14.71 -10.63
CA SER A 146 -3.55 14.34 -11.88
C SER A 146 -3.04 12.90 -11.93
N ILE A 147 -2.95 12.19 -10.79
CA ILE A 147 -2.56 10.77 -10.79
C ILE A 147 -3.69 9.89 -11.31
N GLY A 148 -3.42 9.17 -12.40
CA GLY A 148 -4.36 8.24 -13.03
C GLY A 148 -4.18 6.79 -12.59
N CYS A 149 -2.94 6.35 -12.42
CA CYS A 149 -2.59 5.02 -11.91
C CYS A 149 -1.21 5.06 -11.23
N PHE A 150 -0.83 3.98 -10.55
CA PHE A 150 0.44 3.87 -9.81
C PHE A 150 1.17 2.58 -10.16
N LEU A 151 2.41 2.67 -10.69
CA LEU A 151 3.26 1.50 -10.85
C LEU A 151 3.97 1.21 -9.53
N SER A 152 3.73 0.03 -8.97
CA SER A 152 4.20 -0.32 -7.64
C SER A 152 4.66 -1.76 -7.55
N HIS A 153 5.71 -1.97 -6.76
CA HIS A 153 6.15 -3.30 -6.37
C HIS A 153 5.17 -4.02 -5.43
N MET A 154 4.09 -3.38 -4.97
CA MET A 154 3.06 -3.97 -4.09
C MET A 154 3.48 -4.21 -2.64
N GLY A 155 4.38 -3.39 -2.10
CA GLY A 155 4.59 -3.32 -0.64
C GLY A 155 3.32 -2.83 0.08
N TRP A 156 3.11 -3.29 1.32
CA TRP A 156 1.86 -3.04 2.05
C TRP A 156 1.53 -1.55 2.26
N ASN A 157 2.51 -0.74 2.65
CA ASN A 157 2.30 0.71 2.86
C ASN A 157 1.87 1.42 1.58
N SER A 158 2.59 1.22 0.47
CA SER A 158 2.24 1.79 -0.84
C SER A 158 0.87 1.31 -1.33
N THR A 159 0.50 0.07 -1.01
CA THR A 159 -0.82 -0.48 -1.33
C THR A 159 -1.92 0.28 -0.58
N LEU A 160 -1.76 0.49 0.74
CA LEU A 160 -2.71 1.26 1.55
C LEU A 160 -2.77 2.74 1.13
N GLU A 161 -1.63 3.35 0.79
CA GLU A 161 -1.59 4.74 0.29
C GLU A 161 -2.36 4.87 -1.03
N SER A 162 -2.24 3.88 -1.92
CA SER A 162 -3.01 3.81 -3.16
C SER A 162 -4.52 3.70 -2.91
N PHE A 163 -4.93 2.87 -1.93
CA PHE A 163 -6.33 2.82 -1.47
C PHE A 163 -6.82 4.17 -0.95
N CYS A 164 -6.02 4.85 -0.13
CA CYS A 164 -6.37 6.17 0.42
C CYS A 164 -6.38 7.27 -0.65
N GLY A 165 -5.56 7.12 -1.71
CA GLY A 165 -5.56 8.00 -2.88
C GLY A 165 -6.72 7.74 -3.84
N GLY A 166 -7.28 6.53 -3.84
CA GLY A 166 -8.25 6.09 -4.83
C GLY A 166 -7.61 5.88 -6.20
N VAL A 167 -6.42 5.27 -6.22
CA VAL A 167 -5.58 5.09 -7.41
C VAL A 167 -5.51 3.61 -7.78
N PRO A 168 -5.78 3.22 -9.04
CA PRO A 168 -5.53 1.86 -9.51
C PRO A 168 -4.02 1.63 -9.75
N MET A 169 -3.58 0.38 -9.72
CA MET A 169 -2.16 0.03 -9.73
C MET A 169 -1.75 -0.86 -10.91
N ILE A 170 -0.55 -0.63 -11.43
CA ILE A 170 0.22 -1.64 -12.14
C ILE A 170 1.10 -2.33 -11.11
N CYS A 171 0.93 -3.64 -10.97
CA CYS A 171 1.52 -4.44 -9.91
C CYS A 171 2.75 -5.18 -10.44
N TRP A 172 3.94 -4.87 -9.93
CA TRP A 172 5.18 -5.53 -10.32
C TRP A 172 5.92 -6.15 -9.10
N PRO A 173 5.42 -7.28 -8.57
CA PRO A 173 5.89 -7.82 -7.30
C PRO A 173 7.29 -8.43 -7.37
N PHE A 174 8.16 -8.08 -6.43
CA PHE A 174 9.55 -8.57 -6.38
C PHE A 174 9.81 -9.57 -5.25
N MET A 175 9.55 -9.19 -3.99
CA MET A 175 9.97 -9.94 -2.80
C MET A 175 8.89 -9.99 -1.71
N ALA A 176 9.14 -10.74 -0.63
CA ALA A 176 8.30 -10.78 0.57
C ALA A 176 6.81 -11.07 0.27
N ASP A 177 5.91 -10.25 0.80
CA ASP A 177 4.45 -10.37 0.68
C ASP A 177 3.89 -9.79 -0.63
N ASN A 178 4.73 -9.19 -1.47
CA ASN A 178 4.30 -8.44 -2.64
C ASN A 178 3.50 -9.29 -3.64
N GLN A 179 3.84 -10.57 -3.81
CA GLN A 179 3.08 -11.48 -4.68
C GLN A 179 1.67 -11.72 -4.15
N THR A 180 1.51 -11.80 -2.83
CA THR A 180 0.21 -11.93 -2.18
C THR A 180 -0.61 -10.65 -2.39
N ASN A 181 -0.01 -9.49 -2.14
CA ASN A 181 -0.67 -8.19 -2.34
C ASN A 181 -1.08 -7.96 -3.80
N CYS A 182 -0.20 -8.29 -4.75
CA CYS A 182 -0.49 -8.27 -6.19
C CYS A 182 -1.71 -9.14 -6.52
N ARG A 183 -1.74 -10.37 -5.99
CA ARG A 183 -2.83 -11.33 -6.21
C ARG A 183 -4.17 -10.80 -5.70
N TYR A 184 -4.20 -10.18 -4.52
CA TYR A 184 -5.40 -9.55 -3.96
C TYR A 184 -5.83 -8.33 -4.79
N ALA A 185 -4.89 -7.46 -5.18
CA ALA A 185 -5.17 -6.29 -6.00
C ALA A 185 -5.81 -6.66 -7.34
N CYS A 186 -5.33 -7.73 -7.97
CA CYS A 186 -5.79 -8.15 -9.29
C CYS A 186 -7.16 -8.84 -9.28
N THR A 187 -7.59 -9.49 -8.18
CA THR A 187 -8.87 -10.23 -8.21
C THR A 187 -9.86 -9.90 -7.12
N GLU A 188 -9.41 -9.67 -5.89
CA GLU A 188 -10.30 -9.49 -4.74
C GLU A 188 -10.71 -8.02 -4.65
N TRP A 189 -9.72 -7.13 -4.68
CA TRP A 189 -9.95 -5.69 -4.62
C TRP A 189 -10.30 -5.11 -5.99
N GLY A 190 -9.79 -5.73 -7.06
CA GLY A 190 -10.08 -5.35 -8.44
C GLY A 190 -9.57 -3.96 -8.81
N ILE A 191 -8.39 -3.59 -8.29
CA ILE A 191 -7.74 -2.30 -8.54
C ILE A 191 -6.33 -2.45 -9.15
N GLY A 192 -5.93 -3.68 -9.50
CA GLY A 192 -4.58 -3.98 -9.97
C GLY A 192 -4.55 -4.70 -11.33
N LEU A 193 -3.51 -4.41 -12.11
CA LEU A 193 -3.07 -5.22 -13.25
C LEU A 193 -1.63 -5.69 -13.02
N GLU A 194 -1.38 -7.00 -13.10
CA GLU A 194 -0.04 -7.57 -12.93
C GLU A 194 0.83 -7.32 -14.18
N LEU A 195 2.02 -6.76 -13.97
CA LEU A 195 3.07 -6.64 -14.98
C LEU A 195 3.97 -7.88 -14.89
N GLU A 196 3.77 -8.84 -15.79
CA GLU A 196 4.55 -10.08 -15.78
C GLU A 196 5.98 -9.90 -16.31
N LYS A 197 6.16 -9.03 -17.30
CA LYS A 197 7.44 -8.77 -17.96
C LYS A 197 7.65 -7.28 -18.16
N VAL A 198 8.82 -6.79 -17.76
CA VAL A 198 9.20 -5.39 -17.97
C VAL A 198 9.72 -5.20 -19.39
N GLU A 199 8.78 -5.18 -20.33
CA GLU A 199 9.01 -4.88 -21.73
C GLU A 199 8.24 -3.62 -22.10
N ARG A 200 8.84 -2.74 -22.92
CA ARG A 200 8.26 -1.44 -23.29
C ARG A 200 6.80 -1.55 -23.72
N ASN A 201 6.50 -2.50 -24.60
CA ASN A 201 5.16 -2.68 -25.18
C ASN A 201 4.15 -3.15 -24.14
N GLU A 202 4.55 -3.99 -23.18
CA GLU A 202 3.65 -4.47 -22.13
C GLU A 202 3.36 -3.35 -21.13
N VAL A 203 4.39 -2.60 -20.71
CA VAL A 203 4.20 -1.41 -19.86
C VAL A 203 3.27 -0.41 -20.55
N GLU A 204 3.55 -0.04 -21.81
CA GLU A 204 2.71 0.90 -22.57
C GLU A 204 1.25 0.47 -22.65
N LYS A 205 1.00 -0.82 -22.91
CA LYS A 205 -0.34 -1.39 -22.99
C LYS A 205 -1.09 -1.29 -21.65
N LEU A 206 -0.45 -1.63 -20.52
CA LEU A 206 -1.07 -1.53 -19.20
C LEU A 206 -1.35 -0.08 -18.80
N VAL A 207 -0.41 0.84 -19.11
CA VAL A 207 -0.59 2.28 -18.86
C VAL A 207 -1.79 2.81 -19.66
N LYS A 208 -1.88 2.50 -20.96
CA LYS A 208 -3.01 2.90 -21.80
C LYS A 208 -4.33 2.32 -21.29
N GLU A 209 -4.35 1.05 -20.91
CA GLU A 209 -5.58 0.42 -20.39
C GLU A 209 -6.06 1.09 -19.08
N LEU A 210 -5.15 1.46 -18.17
CA LEU A 210 -5.53 2.10 -16.91
C LEU A 210 -5.94 3.56 -17.08
N LEU A 211 -5.29 4.31 -17.96
CA LEU A 211 -5.55 5.74 -18.15
C LEU A 211 -6.74 6.01 -19.09
N GLU A 212 -6.92 5.18 -20.12
CA GLU A 212 -7.86 5.45 -21.22
C GLU A 212 -8.90 4.33 -21.42
N GLY A 213 -8.56 3.09 -21.05
CA GLY A 213 -9.37 1.89 -21.28
C GLY A 213 -10.58 1.75 -20.36
N GLU A 214 -11.53 0.91 -20.78
CA GLU A 214 -12.73 0.63 -19.97
C GLU A 214 -12.40 -0.10 -18.67
N LYS A 215 -11.42 -1.02 -18.66
CA LYS A 215 -11.00 -1.66 -17.40
C LYS A 215 -10.39 -0.66 -16.45
N GLY A 216 -9.61 0.30 -16.95
CA GLY A 216 -9.07 1.41 -16.16
C GLY A 216 -10.16 2.22 -15.47
N LYS A 217 -11.22 2.57 -16.20
CA LYS A 217 -12.40 3.28 -15.65
C LYS A 217 -13.12 2.46 -14.57
N GLU A 218 -13.29 1.16 -14.78
CA GLU A 218 -13.89 0.27 -13.77
C GLU A 218 -13.02 0.15 -12.52
N MET A 219 -11.71 -0.03 -12.68
CA MET A 219 -10.76 -0.09 -11.57
C MET A 219 -10.69 1.23 -10.81
N LYS A 220 -10.76 2.38 -11.50
CA LYS A 220 -10.82 3.69 -10.85
C LYS A 220 -12.07 3.83 -9.98
N LYS A 221 -13.23 3.37 -10.45
CA LYS A 221 -14.47 3.34 -9.64
C LYS A 221 -14.30 2.49 -8.38
N LYS A 222 -13.71 1.29 -8.51
CA LYS A 222 -13.42 0.41 -7.37
C LYS A 222 -12.40 1.03 -6.40
N ALA A 223 -11.34 1.65 -6.92
CA ALA A 223 -10.34 2.33 -6.09
C ALA A 223 -10.97 3.47 -5.27
N MET A 224 -11.89 4.25 -5.88
CA MET A 224 -12.65 5.27 -5.17
C MET A 224 -13.63 4.68 -4.13
N GLU A 225 -14.24 3.53 -4.40
CA GLU A 225 -15.06 2.83 -3.40
C GLU A 225 -14.23 2.40 -2.19
N TRP A 226 -13.04 1.84 -2.43
CA TRP A 226 -12.12 1.46 -1.35
C TRP A 226 -11.60 2.65 -0.57
N LYS A 227 -11.29 3.76 -1.25
CA LYS A 227 -10.97 5.04 -0.60
C LYS A 227 -12.05 5.45 0.40
N ARG A 228 -13.32 5.46 -0.03
CA ARG A 228 -14.45 5.78 0.85
C ARG A 228 -14.54 4.83 2.05
N LYS A 229 -14.36 3.52 1.84
CA LYS A 229 -14.38 2.53 2.93
C LYS A 229 -13.23 2.75 3.93
N ALA A 230 -12.04 3.12 3.45
CA ALA A 230 -10.91 3.45 4.29
C ALA A 230 -11.18 4.71 5.14
N GLU A 231 -11.77 5.75 4.54
CA GLU A 231 -12.21 6.95 5.26
C GLU A 231 -13.28 6.60 6.30
N GLU A 232 -14.30 5.82 5.94
CA GLU A 232 -15.37 5.38 6.86
C GLU A 232 -14.86 4.54 8.04
N ALA A 233 -13.84 3.70 7.82
CA ALA A 233 -13.23 2.92 8.87
C ALA A 233 -12.48 3.81 9.90
N THR A 234 -12.01 4.98 9.48
CA THR A 234 -11.07 5.80 10.25
C THR A 234 -11.71 7.04 10.89
N ILE A 235 -12.86 7.53 10.41
CA ILE A 235 -13.60 8.62 11.07
C ILE A 235 -14.04 8.25 12.50
N PRO A 236 -14.35 9.23 13.38
CA PRO A 236 -14.91 8.96 14.70
C PRO A 236 -16.14 8.06 14.64
N GLY A 237 -16.08 6.92 15.35
CA GLY A 237 -17.12 5.88 15.33
C GLY A 237 -16.95 4.80 14.26
N GLY A 238 -15.99 4.94 13.34
CA GLY A 238 -15.55 3.93 12.39
C GLY A 238 -14.89 2.73 13.06
N SER A 239 -14.76 1.61 12.34
CA SER A 239 -14.24 0.35 12.90
C SER A 239 -12.80 0.47 13.39
N SER A 240 -11.90 1.02 12.57
CA SER A 240 -10.49 1.18 12.92
C SER A 240 -10.29 2.21 14.01
N TYR A 241 -11.09 3.29 14.01
CA TYR A 241 -11.09 4.28 15.09
C TYR A 241 -11.45 3.64 16.44
N LYS A 242 -12.56 2.89 16.49
CA LYS A 242 -12.98 2.16 17.70
C LYS A 242 -11.95 1.11 18.13
N ASN A 243 -11.33 0.42 17.19
CA ASN A 243 -10.30 -0.59 17.50
C ASN A 243 -9.05 0.06 18.10
N LEU A 244 -8.70 1.27 17.67
CA LEU A 244 -7.63 2.06 18.28
C LEU A 244 -8.01 2.51 19.70
N ASP A 245 -9.22 3.00 19.93
CA ASP A 245 -9.70 3.37 21.27
C ASP A 245 -9.65 2.17 22.22
N ASN A 246 -10.19 1.03 21.80
CA ASN A 246 -10.15 -0.22 22.58
C ASN A 246 -8.71 -0.64 22.90
N LEU A 247 -7.79 -0.50 21.94
CA LEU A 247 -6.38 -0.80 22.15
C LEU A 247 -5.75 0.16 23.19
N LEU A 248 -6.07 1.46 23.12
CA LEU A 248 -5.57 2.45 24.08
C LEU A 248 -6.12 2.20 25.49
N GLU A 249 -7.39 1.81 25.62
CA GLU A 249 -7.97 1.41 26.90
C GLU A 249 -7.23 0.21 27.51
N ILE A 250 -6.87 -0.79 26.71
CA ILE A 250 -6.08 -1.93 27.17
C ILE A 250 -4.68 -1.48 27.61
N LEU A 251 -4.01 -0.64 26.81
CA LEU A 251 -2.63 -0.21 27.09
C LEU A 251 -2.51 0.79 28.26
N LEU A 252 -3.51 1.65 28.45
CA LEU A 252 -3.51 2.69 29.48
C LEU A 252 -4.26 2.27 30.74
N GLY A 253 -5.24 1.37 30.64
CA GLY A 253 -6.06 0.88 31.74
C GLY A 253 -5.31 0.06 32.79
N ASP A 254 -4.12 -0.44 32.47
CA ASP A 254 -3.23 -1.12 33.42
C ASP A 254 -2.42 -0.15 34.31
N LYS A 255 -2.43 1.17 34.05
CA LYS A 255 -1.69 2.14 34.88
C LYS A 255 -2.40 2.56 36.17
N ASN A 256 -3.70 2.29 36.30
CA ASN A 256 -4.51 2.71 37.45
C ASN A 256 -4.80 1.57 38.46
N LYS A 257 -4.09 0.44 38.38
CA LYS A 257 -4.29 -0.73 39.25
C LYS A 257 -3.08 -1.14 40.13
N ASN A 258 -2.04 -0.30 40.24
CA ASN A 258 -0.93 -0.50 41.18
C ASN A 258 -0.81 0.65 42.16
#